data_AF-A0A4R4SK98-F1
#
_entry.id   AF-A0A4R4SK98-F1
#
_cell.length_a   1.000
_cell.length_b   1.000
_cell.length_c   1.000
_cell.angle_alpha   90.00
_cell.angle_beta   90.00
_cell.angle_gamma   90.00
#
_symmetry.space_group_name_H-M   'P 1'
#
loop_
_entity.id
_entity.type
_entity.pdbx_description
1 polymer ?
#
loop_
_entity_poly.entity_id
_entity_poly.type
_entity_poly.pdbx_seq_one_letter_code
_entity_poly.pdbx_strand_id
1 'polypeptide(L)'
;MLRRLDADPRTRKRLTGLVPARLRHQDARVHVLRLDRAGIVLRVQAPAGATAHPGDVRLPFARPLHDPGQLGARLDALLGRPPHSMSRTGR
;
A
#
# COMPACT_ATOMS: atom_id res chain seq x y z
N MET A 1 -0.84 11.32 5.44
CA MET A 1 -0.67 9.86 5.68
C MET A 1 -0.24 9.10 4.41
N LEU A 2 -0.92 9.27 3.27
CA LEU A 2 -0.52 8.65 1.98
C LEU A 2 0.96 8.91 1.60
N ARG A 3 1.41 10.17 1.71
CA ARG A 3 2.83 10.51 1.48
C ARG A 3 3.82 9.78 2.39
N ARG A 4 3.42 9.42 3.62
CA ARG A 4 4.28 8.70 4.57
C ARG A 4 4.40 7.22 4.20
N LEU A 5 3.32 6.62 3.68
CA LEU A 5 3.33 5.26 3.14
C LEU A 5 4.19 5.15 1.88
N ASP A 6 4.15 6.17 1.00
CA ASP A 6 4.95 6.22 -0.22
C ASP A 6 6.43 6.56 0.05
N ALA A 7 6.71 7.33 1.11
CA ALA A 7 8.07 7.69 1.50
C ALA A 7 8.84 6.55 2.19
N ASP A 8 8.17 5.59 2.85
CA ASP A 8 8.85 4.47 3.51
C ASP A 8 9.28 3.39 2.49
N PRO A 9 10.59 3.20 2.22
CA PRO A 9 11.08 2.24 1.25
C PRO A 9 10.71 0.79 1.60
N ARG A 10 10.61 0.46 2.90
CA ARG A 10 10.22 -0.88 3.36
C ARG A 10 8.76 -1.16 3.10
N THR A 11 7.91 -0.13 3.21
CA THR A 11 6.48 -0.24 2.88
C THR A 11 6.33 -0.46 1.38
N ARG A 12 6.99 0.37 0.55
CA ARG A 12 6.96 0.23 -0.91
C ARG A 12 7.40 -1.15 -1.37
N LYS A 13 8.52 -1.68 -0.86
CA LYS A 13 9.00 -3.03 -1.24
C LYS A 13 7.96 -4.12 -0.96
N ARG A 14 7.27 -4.05 0.19
CA ARG A 14 6.20 -5.01 0.55
C ARG A 14 4.96 -4.83 -0.33
N LEU A 15 4.53 -3.58 -0.59
CA LEU A 15 3.42 -3.30 -1.49
C LEU A 15 3.70 -3.80 -2.92
N THR A 16 4.91 -3.59 -3.44
CA THR A 16 5.34 -4.15 -4.74
C THR A 16 5.31 -5.68 -4.73
N GLY A 17 5.58 -6.32 -3.60
CA GLY A 17 5.44 -7.77 -3.44
C GLY A 17 3.99 -8.27 -3.52
N LEU A 18 3.01 -7.43 -3.17
CA LEU A 18 1.57 -7.73 -3.24
C LEU A 18 0.96 -7.44 -4.61
N VAL A 19 1.69 -6.76 -5.50
CA VAL A 19 1.26 -6.51 -6.88
C VAL A 19 1.31 -7.81 -7.68
N PRO A 20 0.25 -8.17 -8.44
CA PRO A 20 0.25 -9.35 -9.31
C PRO A 20 1.46 -9.37 -10.25
N ALA A 21 2.08 -10.54 -10.44
CA ALA A 21 3.29 -10.69 -11.24
C ALA A 21 3.16 -10.12 -12.67
N ARG A 22 1.97 -10.23 -13.28
CA ARG A 22 1.65 -9.68 -14.61
C ARG A 22 1.81 -8.16 -14.72
N LEU A 23 1.74 -7.43 -13.60
CA LEU A 23 1.92 -5.97 -13.52
C LEU A 23 3.30 -5.60 -12.97
N ARG A 24 4.05 -6.57 -12.45
CA ARG A 24 5.32 -6.35 -11.75
C ARG A 24 6.49 -6.41 -12.75
N HIS A 25 6.58 -5.41 -13.63
CA HIS A 25 7.75 -5.26 -14.51
C HIS A 25 9.02 -4.96 -13.70
N GLN A 26 10.17 -5.43 -14.18
CA GLN A 26 11.47 -4.91 -13.72
C GLN A 26 11.43 -3.39 -13.91
N ASP A 27 11.69 -2.64 -12.84
CA ASP A 27 11.61 -1.16 -12.79
C ASP A 27 10.21 -0.51 -12.79
N ALA A 28 9.14 -1.28 -12.59
CA ALA A 28 7.82 -0.68 -12.34
C ALA A 28 7.80 0.15 -11.04
N ARG A 29 7.30 1.38 -11.13
CA ARG A 29 7.11 2.26 -9.96
C ARG A 29 5.72 2.05 -9.38
N VAL A 30 5.67 1.71 -8.10
CA VAL A 30 4.41 1.55 -7.36
C VAL A 30 4.17 2.79 -6.51
N HIS A 31 3.00 3.39 -6.67
CA HIS A 31 2.54 4.56 -5.94
C HIS A 31 1.21 4.28 -5.26
N VAL A 32 1.04 4.77 -4.03
CA VAL A 32 -0.26 4.71 -3.35
C VAL A 32 -1.17 5.80 -3.90
N LEU A 33 -2.19 5.42 -4.66
CA LEU A 33 -3.13 6.35 -5.29
C LEU A 33 -4.26 6.75 -4.34
N ARG A 34 -4.83 5.76 -3.65
CA ARG A 34 -5.98 5.97 -2.75
C ARG A 34 -5.89 5.02 -1.56
N LEU A 35 -6.42 5.50 -0.46
CA LEU A 35 -6.71 4.71 0.72
C LEU A 35 -8.18 4.98 1.09
N ASP A 36 -8.94 3.92 1.29
CA ASP A 36 -10.33 4.00 1.73
C ASP A 36 -10.61 2.97 2.82
N ARG A 37 -11.84 2.97 3.34
CA ARG A 37 -12.25 2.06 4.43
C ARG A 37 -12.13 0.58 4.07
N ALA A 38 -12.19 0.22 2.80
CA ALA A 38 -12.16 -1.17 2.34
C ALA A 38 -10.76 -1.61 1.87
N GLY A 39 -9.81 -0.70 1.68
CA GLY A 39 -8.45 -1.07 1.29
C GLY A 39 -7.61 0.06 0.71
N ILE A 40 -6.57 -0.34 -0.01
CA ILE A 40 -5.61 0.55 -0.67
C ILE A 40 -5.69 0.34 -2.18
N VAL A 41 -5.63 1.42 -2.94
CA VAL A 41 -5.43 1.39 -4.39
C VAL A 41 -4.01 1.85 -4.68
N LEU A 42 -3.27 0.99 -5.36
CA LEU A 42 -1.93 1.24 -5.85
C LEU A 42 -1.99 1.49 -7.36
N ARG A 43 -1.20 2.44 -7.83
CA ARG A 43 -0.92 2.62 -9.25
C ARG A 43 0.47 2.07 -9.55
N VAL A 44 0.53 1.17 -10.51
CA VAL A 44 1.76 0.61 -11.04
C VAL A 44 2.07 1.34 -12.33
N GLN A 45 3.09 2.18 -12.32
CA GLN A 45 3.60 2.86 -13.50
C GLN A 45 4.70 2.00 -14.12
N ALA A 46 4.58 1.75 -15.42
CA ALA A 46 5.63 1.11 -16.18
C ALA A 46 6.88 2.00 -16.20
N PRO A 47 8.08 1.41 -16.31
CA PRO A 47 9.31 2.16 -16.47
C PRO A 47 9.29 3.01 -17.75
N ALA A 48 10.05 4.11 -17.74
CA ALA A 48 10.16 4.99 -18.90
C ALA A 48 10.67 4.20 -20.13
N GLY A 49 9.95 4.28 -21.24
CA GLY A 49 10.26 3.54 -22.47
C GLY A 49 9.52 2.20 -22.62
N ALA A 50 8.80 1.72 -21.60
CA ALA A 50 7.92 0.57 -21.73
C ALA A 50 6.58 0.96 -22.37
N THR A 51 6.09 0.14 -23.30
CA THR A 51 4.75 0.27 -23.93
C THR A 51 3.61 -0.22 -23.03
N ALA A 52 3.93 -0.69 -21.83
CA ALA A 52 2.95 -1.17 -20.87
C ALA A 52 2.16 0.00 -20.27
N HIS A 53 0.84 -0.14 -20.24
CA HIS A 53 -0.04 0.87 -19.68
C HIS A 53 0.03 0.84 -18.14
N PRO A 54 -0.10 2.00 -17.47
CA PRO A 54 -0.19 2.03 -16.02
C PRO A 54 -1.41 1.23 -15.55
N GLY A 55 -1.19 0.36 -14.56
CA GLY A 55 -2.23 -0.52 -14.02
C GLY A 55 -2.59 -0.13 -12.59
N ASP A 56 -3.88 -0.12 -12.27
CA ASP A 56 -4.36 0.12 -10.91
C ASP A 56 -4.66 -1.22 -10.21
N VAL A 57 -4.10 -1.41 -9.01
CA VAL A 57 -4.24 -2.62 -8.20
C VAL A 57 -4.91 -2.27 -6.89
N ARG A 58 -6.03 -2.94 -6.61
CA ARG A 58 -6.71 -2.80 -5.32
C ARG A 58 -6.29 -3.92 -4.37
N LEU A 59 -5.76 -3.52 -3.23
CA LEU A 59 -5.43 -4.39 -2.11
C LEU A 59 -6.53 -4.24 -1.04
N PRO A 60 -7.49 -5.16 -0.95
CA PRO A 60 -8.54 -5.08 0.05
C PRO A 60 -7.99 -5.37 1.46
N PHE A 61 -8.54 -4.70 2.47
CA PHE A 61 -8.35 -5.13 3.84
C PHE A 61 -9.19 -6.39 4.10
N ALA A 62 -8.69 -7.29 4.95
CA ALA A 62 -9.43 -8.48 5.36
C ALA A 62 -10.80 -8.15 6.00
N ARG A 63 -10.90 -6.99 6.66
CA ARG A 63 -12.15 -6.44 7.18
C ARG A 63 -12.17 -4.92 6.95
N PRO A 64 -13.34 -4.31 6.66
CA PRO A 64 -13.45 -2.87 6.53
C PRO A 64 -13.01 -2.13 7.80
N LEU A 65 -12.50 -0.91 7.62
CA LEU A 65 -12.27 0.04 8.69
C LEU A 65 -13.61 0.59 9.16
N HIS A 66 -13.89 0.42 10.45
CA HIS A 66 -15.02 1.06 11.12
C HIS A 66 -14.62 2.37 11.81
N ASP A 67 -13.33 2.50 12.15
CA ASP A 67 -12.77 3.66 12.84
C ASP A 67 -11.39 4.02 12.24
N PRO A 68 -11.06 5.32 12.06
CA PRO A 68 -9.77 5.75 11.51
C PRO A 68 -8.56 5.31 12.35
N GLY A 69 -8.71 5.09 13.66
CA GLY A 69 -7.67 4.56 14.54
C GLY A 69 -7.27 3.11 14.23
N GLN A 70 -8.13 2.35 13.53
CA GLN A 70 -7.82 0.98 13.11
C GLN A 70 -6.85 0.92 11.91
N LEU A 71 -6.65 2.04 11.22
CA LEU A 71 -5.91 2.09 9.96
C LEU A 71 -4.47 1.58 10.11
N GLY A 72 -3.77 1.96 11.19
CA GLY A 72 -2.40 1.49 11.45
C GLY A 72 -2.35 -0.05 11.55
N ALA A 73 -3.21 -0.63 12.39
CA ALA A 73 -3.28 -2.07 12.57
C ALA A 73 -3.69 -2.83 11.30
N ARG A 74 -4.61 -2.28 10.49
CA ARG A 74 -5.01 -2.89 9.20
C ARG A 74 -3.90 -2.81 8.15
N LEU A 75 -3.16 -1.71 8.11
CA LEU A 75 -1.99 -1.57 7.24
C LEU A 75 -0.90 -2.55 7.65
N ASP A 76 -0.62 -2.70 8.94
CA ASP A 76 0.35 -3.67 9.43
C ASP A 76 -0.05 -5.09 9.07
N ALA A 77 -1.31 -5.47 9.30
CA ALA A 77 -1.83 -6.76 8.91
C ALA A 77 -1.72 -7.01 7.39
N LEU A 78 -2.09 -6.02 6.55
CA LEU A 78 -1.97 -6.12 5.09
C LEU A 78 -0.51 -6.30 4.65
N LEU A 79 0.41 -5.61 5.31
CA LEU A 79 1.84 -5.66 5.01
C LEU A 79 2.55 -6.86 5.65
N GLY A 80 1.85 -7.69 6.45
CA GLY A 80 2.48 -8.75 7.25
C GLY A 80 3.52 -8.21 8.25
N ARG A 81 3.27 -7.02 8.81
CA ARG A 81 4.08 -6.44 9.88
C ARG A 81 3.49 -6.87 11.23
N PRO A 82 4.33 -7.10 12.25
CA PRO A 82 3.82 -7.21 13.61
C PRO A 82 3.08 -5.91 13.95
N PRO A 83 1.96 -5.97 14.68
CA PRO A 83 1.21 -4.79 15.04
C PRO A 83 2.14 -3.83 15.76
N HIS A 84 2.42 -2.68 15.14
CA HIS A 84 3.04 -1.60 15.87
C HIS A 84 1.98 -1.13 16.85
N SER A 85 2.10 -1.53 18.12
CA SER A 85 1.33 -0.95 19.22
C SER A 85 1.45 0.56 19.03
N MET A 86 0.39 1.19 18.53
CA MET A 86 0.34 2.64 18.39
C MET A 86 0.51 3.17 19.80
N SER A 87 1.70 3.69 20.10
CA SER A 87 1.97 4.41 21.32
C SER A 87 0.89 5.46 21.43
N ARG A 88 0.04 5.27 22.44
CA ARG A 88 -1.01 6.17 22.85
C ARG A 88 -0.33 7.51 23.12
N THR A 89 -0.35 8.44 22.18
CA THR A 89 0.04 9.83 22.44
C THR A 89 -1.10 10.42 23.27
N GLY A 90 -1.08 10.14 24.57
CA GLY A 90 -1.73 10.96 25.55
C GLY A 90 -0.81 12.12 25.89
N ARG A 91 -1.27 13.35 25.65
CA ARG A 91 -1.32 14.38 26.68
C ARG A 91 -2.25 15.50 26.24
#